data_AF-A0A8J9YWM5-F1
#
_entry.id   AF-A0A8J9YWM5-F1
#
_cell.length_a   1.000
_cell.length_b   1.000
_cell.length_c   1.000
_cell.angle_alpha   90.00
_cell.angle_beta   90.00
_cell.angle_gamma   90.00
#
_symmetry.space_group_name_H-M   'P 1'
#
loop_
_entity.id
_entity.type
_entity.pdbx_description
1 polymer ?
#
loop_
_entity_poly.entity_id
_entity_poly.type
_entity_poly.pdbx_seq_one_letter_code
_entity_poly.pdbx_strand_id
1 'polypeptide(L)'
;MPFDVNKSSGTWKHGENSDNYMKIMEKLGVPAEMWDQLKAAEWPVNSSLSGNVMTSTVDFQGKAIENKFTMGQEGEETDPMGTKRKVIYTMEGDNLVSVYPNHDGKGLSVHTSRHFVDDNTIHVLGALLNRSVANVPRVQCHPERYQFGEFATTTPSLTLSPKKFLFLSKMPGYDIAKETGTWAMGKASDNWSQCLQKMGVPADMVEQVTKEKYVIEASVSGDSYTYKMTEFGVTTQNTFKLGVECDETDSSGTHKVTHTVEGDTIVSTYPDYDGKGLKFQTRRHFLDDNTIHSHFKIGDLEGVPAEMWDQLKATEWPINSSLSGNVMTSKVDFQGKTIENKFTMGQEGEGTDPMGTKRKVTYTMEGDNLVSVYPNHDGKGLSVHTSRHFVDDNTIHVTSKAGDVEGWAMIKQC
;
A
#
# COMPACT_ATOMS: atom_id res chain seq x y z
N MET A 1 3.07 16.43 -4.72
CA MET A 1 3.10 17.91 -4.63
C MET A 1 3.24 18.22 -3.16
N PRO A 2 4.23 19.01 -2.73
CA PRO A 2 4.40 19.32 -1.32
C PRO A 2 3.12 19.91 -0.73
N PHE A 3 2.71 19.41 0.45
CA PHE A 3 1.53 19.97 1.12
C PHE A 3 1.82 21.41 1.56
N ASP A 4 1.11 22.35 0.97
CA ASP A 4 1.12 23.76 1.37
C ASP A 4 -0.11 24.02 2.25
N VAL A 5 0.12 24.23 3.55
CA VAL A 5 -0.94 24.53 4.52
C VAL A 5 -1.74 25.77 4.12
N ASN A 6 -1.13 26.75 3.45
CA ASN A 6 -1.88 27.93 3.02
C ASN A 6 -2.86 27.58 1.88
N LYS A 7 -2.47 26.65 0.99
CA LYS A 7 -3.33 26.14 -0.09
C LYS A 7 -4.51 25.30 0.42
N SER A 8 -4.47 24.78 1.64
CA SER A 8 -5.63 24.05 2.19
C SER A 8 -6.78 24.96 2.62
N SER A 9 -6.61 26.28 2.49
CA SER A 9 -7.71 27.23 2.62
C SER A 9 -8.69 27.12 1.45
N GLY A 10 -9.96 26.89 1.76
CA GLY A 10 -11.02 26.73 0.77
C GLY A 10 -12.27 26.09 1.38
N THR A 11 -13.29 25.90 0.56
CA THR A 11 -14.49 25.15 0.94
C THR A 11 -14.34 23.72 0.44
N TRP A 12 -14.21 22.77 1.37
CA TRP A 12 -14.02 21.36 1.06
C TRP A 12 -15.31 20.58 1.28
N LYS A 13 -15.51 19.51 0.50
CA LYS A 13 -16.59 18.55 0.70
C LYS A 13 -16.00 17.15 0.72
N HIS A 14 -16.69 16.22 1.38
CA HIS A 14 -16.29 14.81 1.28
C HIS A 14 -16.40 14.33 -0.18
N GLY A 15 -15.33 13.72 -0.66
CA GLY A 15 -15.25 13.09 -1.97
C GLY A 15 -15.59 11.60 -1.93
N GLU A 16 -14.98 10.87 -2.85
CA GLU A 16 -14.98 9.41 -2.84
C GLU A 16 -14.24 8.88 -1.60
N ASN A 17 -14.71 7.76 -1.06
CA ASN A 17 -14.18 7.17 0.16
C ASN A 17 -13.93 5.67 -0.06
N SER A 18 -12.96 5.11 0.66
CA SER A 18 -12.70 3.67 0.66
C SER A 18 -13.85 2.87 1.31
N ASP A 19 -13.95 1.58 0.97
CA ASP A 19 -14.99 0.68 1.52
C ASP A 19 -14.99 0.58 3.06
N ASN A 20 -13.85 0.84 3.70
CA ASN A 20 -13.71 0.81 5.15
C ASN A 20 -13.97 2.17 5.83
N TYR A 21 -14.25 3.25 5.09
CA TYR A 21 -14.44 4.59 5.64
C TYR A 21 -15.51 4.63 6.73
N MET A 22 -16.68 4.01 6.49
CA MET A 22 -17.77 4.01 7.46
C MET A 22 -17.39 3.30 8.77
N LYS A 23 -16.62 2.21 8.68
CA LYS A 23 -16.10 1.49 9.86
C LYS A 23 -15.07 2.33 10.62
N ILE A 24 -14.31 3.18 9.93
CA ILE A 24 -13.39 4.12 10.56
C ILE A 24 -14.18 5.19 11.31
N MET A 25 -15.17 5.82 10.68
CA MET A 25 -16.00 6.85 11.30
C MET A 25 -16.74 6.32 12.54
N GLU A 26 -17.28 5.11 12.48
CA GLU A 26 -17.89 4.43 13.63
C GLU A 26 -16.89 4.28 14.78
N LYS A 27 -15.66 3.83 14.50
CA LYS A 27 -14.59 3.71 15.51
C LYS A 27 -14.09 5.04 16.05
N LEU A 28 -14.17 6.11 15.26
CA LEU A 28 -13.91 7.48 15.71
C LEU A 28 -15.06 8.05 16.57
N GLY A 29 -16.12 7.26 16.79
CA GLY A 29 -17.27 7.64 17.60
C GLY A 29 -18.24 8.56 16.88
N VAL A 30 -18.19 8.63 15.54
CA VAL A 30 -19.14 9.41 14.75
C VAL A 30 -20.47 8.65 14.67
N PRO A 31 -21.58 9.20 15.21
CA PRO A 31 -22.88 8.55 15.17
C PRO A 31 -23.36 8.31 13.73
N ALA A 32 -24.03 7.19 13.49
CA ALA A 32 -24.48 6.79 12.16
C ALA A 32 -25.45 7.81 11.53
N GLU A 33 -26.30 8.42 12.37
CA GLU A 33 -27.24 9.47 11.99
C GLU A 33 -26.56 10.75 11.47
N MET A 34 -25.26 10.95 11.77
CA MET A 34 -24.51 12.13 11.29
C MET A 34 -23.84 11.89 9.93
N TRP A 35 -23.81 10.66 9.41
CA TRP A 35 -22.99 10.35 8.24
C TRP A 35 -23.44 11.06 6.97
N ASP A 36 -24.74 11.05 6.68
CA ASP A 36 -25.28 11.73 5.49
C ASP A 36 -25.08 13.24 5.58
N GLN A 37 -25.19 13.79 6.80
CA GLN A 37 -24.92 15.19 7.06
C GLN A 37 -23.44 15.52 6.82
N LEU A 38 -22.50 14.71 7.31
CA LEU A 38 -21.06 14.94 7.11
C LEU A 38 -20.67 14.82 5.63
N LYS A 39 -21.26 13.88 4.90
CA LYS A 39 -21.05 13.72 3.45
C LYS A 39 -21.55 14.93 2.67
N ALA A 40 -22.71 15.47 3.05
CA ALA A 40 -23.31 16.63 2.39
C ALA A 40 -22.72 17.97 2.85
N ALA A 41 -22.01 17.99 3.99
CA ALA A 41 -21.47 19.20 4.56
C ALA A 41 -20.34 19.78 3.69
N GLU A 42 -20.40 21.09 3.51
CA GLU A 42 -19.29 21.90 3.06
C GLU A 42 -18.51 22.41 4.28
N TRP A 43 -17.19 22.38 4.17
CA TRP A 43 -16.24 22.68 5.22
C TRP A 43 -15.39 23.87 4.76
N PRO A 44 -15.80 25.10 5.06
CA PRO A 44 -14.94 26.26 4.92
C PRO A 44 -13.77 26.13 5.89
N VAL A 45 -12.59 25.91 5.33
CA VAL A 45 -11.33 25.82 6.04
C VAL A 45 -10.51 27.05 5.69
N ASN A 46 -9.97 27.72 6.69
CA ASN A 46 -8.96 28.75 6.52
C ASN A 46 -7.73 28.31 7.29
N SER A 47 -6.66 27.99 6.57
CA SER A 47 -5.42 27.46 7.12
C SER A 47 -4.25 28.38 6.75
N SER A 48 -3.38 28.62 7.71
CA SER A 48 -2.14 29.35 7.48
C SER A 48 -0.99 28.74 8.26
N LEU A 49 0.21 28.83 7.70
CA LEU A 49 1.45 28.44 8.35
C LEU A 49 2.41 29.63 8.36
N SER A 50 2.76 30.12 9.55
CA SER A 50 3.73 31.18 9.76
C SER A 50 4.88 30.68 10.62
N GLY A 51 6.06 30.51 10.02
CA GLY A 51 7.17 29.81 10.67
C GLY A 51 6.79 28.36 10.96
N ASN A 52 6.78 27.99 12.24
CA ASN A 52 6.35 26.67 12.71
C ASN A 52 4.95 26.67 13.36
N VAL A 53 4.21 27.78 13.27
CA VAL A 53 2.88 27.90 13.86
C VAL A 53 1.82 27.76 12.78
N MET A 54 1.07 26.66 12.82
CA MET A 54 -0.11 26.42 11.99
C MET A 54 -1.35 26.99 12.69
N THR A 55 -2.14 27.79 11.99
CA THR A 55 -3.48 28.19 12.40
C THR A 55 -4.49 27.56 11.44
N SER A 56 -5.50 26.89 11.98
CA SER A 56 -6.60 26.31 11.19
C SER A 56 -7.92 26.74 11.80
N THR A 57 -8.74 27.40 10.99
CA THR A 57 -10.11 27.79 11.33
C THR A 57 -11.06 26.98 10.45
N VAL A 58 -12.01 26.31 11.08
CA VAL A 58 -13.06 25.55 10.39
C VAL A 58 -14.41 26.12 10.80
N ASP A 59 -15.24 26.46 9.80
CA ASP A 59 -16.63 26.82 10.05
C ASP A 59 -17.50 25.57 9.94
N PHE A 60 -18.18 25.20 11.03
CA PHE A 60 -19.13 24.09 11.02
C PHE A 60 -20.45 24.53 11.65
N GLN A 61 -21.55 24.37 10.91
CA GLN A 61 -22.90 24.78 11.34
C GLN A 61 -22.97 26.24 11.86
N GLY A 62 -22.26 27.16 11.20
CA GLY A 62 -22.22 28.57 11.58
C GLY A 62 -21.39 28.90 12.82
N LYS A 63 -20.59 27.94 13.32
CA LYS A 63 -19.62 28.17 14.38
C LYS A 63 -18.21 28.09 13.81
N ALA A 64 -17.47 29.19 13.94
CA ALA A 64 -16.04 29.24 13.64
C ALA A 64 -15.26 28.62 14.79
N ILE A 65 -14.43 27.62 14.49
CA ILE A 65 -13.55 26.94 15.43
C ILE A 65 -12.12 27.20 14.99
N GLU A 66 -11.38 28.00 15.75
CA GLU A 66 -9.98 28.32 15.50
C GLU A 66 -9.07 27.45 16.39
N ASN A 67 -8.12 26.78 15.77
CA ASN A 67 -7.07 26.01 16.43
C ASN A 67 -5.68 26.52 16.02
N LYS A 68 -4.74 26.53 16.98
CA LYS A 68 -3.34 26.93 16.77
C LYS A 68 -2.40 25.85 17.27
N PHE A 69 -1.44 25.47 16.42
CA PHE A 69 -0.52 24.38 16.67
C PHE A 69 0.91 24.79 16.34
N THR A 70 1.86 24.33 17.16
CA THR A 70 3.28 24.40 16.81
C THR A 70 3.70 23.06 16.22
N MET A 71 4.24 23.07 14.99
CA MET A 71 4.63 21.84 14.28
C MET A 71 5.64 21.02 15.10
N GLY A 72 5.41 19.71 15.19
CA GLY A 72 6.20 18.75 15.96
C GLY A 72 5.97 18.79 17.47
N GLN A 73 5.05 19.62 17.98
CA GLN A 73 4.70 19.71 19.39
C GLN A 73 3.25 19.26 19.64
N GLU A 74 3.00 18.70 20.82
CA GLU A 74 1.64 18.34 21.24
C GLU A 74 0.84 19.62 21.54
N GLY A 75 -0.29 19.79 20.84
CA GLY A 75 -1.29 20.82 21.05
C GLY A 75 -2.63 20.24 21.49
N GLU A 76 -3.61 21.13 21.66
CA GLU A 76 -5.01 20.76 21.91
C GLU A 76 -5.86 21.25 20.74
N GLU A 77 -6.57 20.33 20.08
CA GLU A 77 -7.52 20.62 19.02
C GLU A 77 -8.94 20.53 19.56
N THR A 78 -9.76 21.52 19.24
CA THR A 78 -11.21 21.46 19.41
C THR A 78 -11.82 21.03 18.08
N ASP A 79 -12.51 19.89 18.09
CA ASP A 79 -13.17 19.35 16.90
C ASP A 79 -14.52 20.06 16.62
N PRO A 80 -15.16 19.80 15.46
CA PRO A 80 -16.46 20.38 15.11
C PRO A 80 -17.59 20.11 16.11
N MET A 81 -17.43 19.09 16.96
CA MET A 81 -18.38 18.73 18.01
C MET A 81 -18.06 19.41 19.36
N GLY A 82 -17.01 20.24 19.42
CA GLY A 82 -16.54 20.91 20.63
C GLY A 82 -15.68 20.02 21.54
N THR A 83 -15.34 18.81 21.11
CA THR A 83 -14.49 17.90 21.87
C THR A 83 -13.04 18.32 21.73
N LYS A 84 -12.34 18.44 22.87
CA LYS A 84 -10.92 18.78 22.92
C LYS A 84 -10.07 17.51 22.95
N ARG A 85 -9.08 17.41 22.07
CA ARG A 85 -8.16 16.26 21.96
C ARG A 85 -6.71 16.72 21.86
N LYS A 86 -5.80 15.93 22.39
CA LYS A 86 -4.36 16.12 22.14
C LYS A 86 -4.02 15.69 20.73
N VAL A 87 -3.24 16.51 20.03
CA VAL A 87 -2.80 16.24 18.65
C VAL A 87 -1.39 16.77 18.43
N ILE A 88 -0.62 16.07 17.61
CA ILE A 88 0.68 16.51 17.12
C ILE A 88 0.56 16.63 15.59
N TYR A 89 0.93 17.79 15.05
CA TYR A 89 1.00 18.01 13.60
C TYR A 89 2.46 18.04 13.13
N THR A 90 2.78 17.28 12.09
CA THR A 90 4.12 17.21 11.47
C THR A 90 4.04 17.37 9.96
N MET A 91 5.10 17.90 9.35
CA MET A 91 5.32 17.82 7.91
C MET A 91 6.22 16.62 7.62
N GLU A 92 5.73 15.64 6.88
CA GLU A 92 6.44 14.42 6.54
C GLU A 92 6.51 14.26 5.02
N GLY A 93 7.61 14.74 4.44
CA GLY A 93 7.75 14.85 2.99
C GLY A 93 6.68 15.78 2.42
N ASP A 94 5.87 15.25 1.50
CA ASP A 94 4.78 15.96 0.83
C ASP A 94 3.46 15.92 1.64
N ASN A 95 3.45 15.41 2.87
CA ASN A 95 2.22 15.21 3.65
C ASN A 95 2.15 16.11 4.89
N LEU A 96 0.95 16.57 5.22
CA LEU A 96 0.60 17.03 6.56
C LEU A 96 0.06 15.84 7.37
N VAL A 97 0.79 15.46 8.41
CA VAL A 97 0.44 14.34 9.29
C VAL A 97 -0.09 14.87 10.61
N SER A 98 -1.19 14.29 11.09
CA SER A 98 -1.76 14.54 12.42
C SER A 98 -1.84 13.25 13.21
N VAL A 99 -1.30 13.25 14.43
CA VAL A 99 -1.35 12.11 15.35
C VAL A 99 -2.14 12.50 16.58
N TYR A 100 -3.21 11.77 16.87
CA TYR A 100 -4.00 11.84 18.09
C TYR A 100 -3.64 10.65 18.97
N PRO A 101 -2.78 10.79 19.99
CA PRO A 101 -2.29 9.65 20.77
C PRO A 101 -3.37 8.94 21.58
N ASN A 102 -4.46 9.66 21.90
CA ASN A 102 -5.60 9.15 22.66
C ASN A 102 -6.88 9.88 22.22
N HIS A 103 -7.40 9.51 21.05
CA HIS A 103 -8.53 10.16 20.39
C HIS A 103 -9.85 10.00 21.15
N ASP A 104 -10.11 8.82 21.72
CA ASP A 104 -11.37 8.49 22.39
C ASP A 104 -11.29 8.58 23.92
N GLY A 105 -10.15 9.00 24.46
CA GLY A 105 -9.88 9.00 25.90
C GLY A 105 -9.60 7.61 26.49
N LYS A 106 -9.70 6.54 25.71
CA LYS A 106 -9.55 5.13 26.13
C LYS A 106 -8.34 4.44 25.51
N GLY A 107 -7.48 5.18 24.82
CA GLY A 107 -6.21 4.71 24.25
C GLY A 107 -6.25 4.46 22.74
N LEU A 108 -7.33 4.83 22.04
CA LEU A 108 -7.36 4.78 20.58
C LEU A 108 -6.38 5.82 20.02
N SER A 109 -5.31 5.38 19.36
CA SER A 109 -4.42 6.27 18.64
C SER A 109 -4.90 6.41 17.19
N VAL A 110 -5.00 7.63 16.69
CA VAL A 110 -5.44 7.92 15.32
C VAL A 110 -4.35 8.67 14.60
N HIS A 111 -3.97 8.17 13.43
CA HIS A 111 -2.99 8.78 12.55
C HIS A 111 -3.69 9.17 11.26
N THR A 112 -3.47 10.41 10.81
CA THR A 112 -4.05 10.88 9.55
C THR A 112 -3.00 11.59 8.75
N SER A 113 -2.83 11.20 7.49
CA SER A 113 -1.95 11.85 6.52
C SER A 113 -2.79 12.54 5.45
N ARG A 114 -2.41 13.77 5.09
CA ARG A 114 -3.08 14.58 4.06
C ARG A 114 -2.08 14.98 2.99
N HIS A 115 -2.39 14.73 1.73
CA HIS A 115 -1.64 15.24 0.58
C HIS A 115 -2.56 15.79 -0.50
N PHE A 116 -2.07 16.79 -1.24
CA PHE A 116 -2.73 17.24 -2.46
C PHE A 116 -2.49 16.25 -3.59
N VAL A 117 -3.58 15.81 -4.22
CA VAL A 117 -3.54 15.09 -5.51
C VAL A 117 -3.45 16.10 -6.65
N ASP A 118 -4.28 17.14 -6.56
CA ASP A 118 -4.31 18.31 -7.43
C ASP A 118 -4.71 19.56 -6.61
N ASP A 119 -4.85 20.73 -7.24
CA ASP A 119 -5.18 21.98 -6.54
C ASP A 119 -6.59 21.97 -5.87
N ASN A 120 -7.47 21.04 -6.24
CA ASN A 120 -8.85 20.94 -5.76
C ASN A 120 -9.15 19.61 -5.05
N THR A 121 -8.15 18.75 -4.85
CA THR A 121 -8.33 17.41 -4.26
C THR A 121 -7.27 17.15 -3.20
N ILE A 122 -7.72 16.90 -1.96
CA ILE A 122 -6.89 16.41 -0.86
C ILE A 122 -7.27 14.97 -0.56
N HIS A 123 -6.30 14.07 -0.63
CA HIS A 123 -6.46 12.71 -0.14
C HIS A 123 -6.11 12.63 1.34
N VAL A 124 -6.97 11.94 2.09
CA VAL A 124 -6.85 11.76 3.54
C VAL A 124 -6.74 10.27 3.83
N LEU A 125 -5.57 9.83 4.30
CA LEU A 125 -5.35 8.46 4.73
C LEU A 125 -5.43 8.37 6.25
N GLY A 126 -6.38 7.60 6.78
CA GLY A 126 -6.57 7.39 8.22
C GLY A 126 -6.18 5.98 8.66
N ALA A 127 -5.37 5.88 9.72
CA ALA A 127 -5.04 4.63 10.40
C ALA A 127 -5.49 4.67 11.87
N LEU A 128 -6.10 3.58 12.33
CA LEU A 128 -6.56 3.40 13.71
C LEU A 128 -5.68 2.36 14.40
N LEU A 129 -4.99 2.75 15.48
CA LEU A 129 -4.10 1.89 16.24
C LEU A 129 -4.64 1.72 17.65
N ASN A 130 -5.11 0.52 17.98
CA ASN A 130 -5.43 0.15 19.36
C ASN A 130 -4.11 -0.25 20.05
N ARG A 131 -3.49 0.65 20.81
CA ARG A 131 -2.42 0.26 21.73
C ARG A 131 -3.03 -0.24 23.03
N SER A 132 -2.77 -1.48 23.42
CA SER A 132 -2.97 -1.90 24.80
C SER A 132 -1.99 -1.13 25.68
N VAL A 133 -2.50 -0.34 26.62
CA VAL A 133 -1.70 0.50 27.51
C VAL A 133 -0.97 -0.39 28.51
N ALA A 134 0.22 -0.88 28.14
CA ALA A 134 1.17 -1.46 29.07
C ALA A 134 2.60 -1.10 28.63
N ASN A 135 3.18 -0.10 29.31
CA ASN A 135 4.59 0.28 29.31
C ASN A 135 5.20 0.85 28.02
N VAL A 136 5.28 2.18 27.95
CA VAL A 136 6.34 2.88 27.19
C VAL A 136 7.01 3.90 28.13
N PRO A 137 8.35 3.96 28.22
CA PRO A 137 9.05 4.96 29.03
C PRO A 137 8.88 6.35 28.43
N ARG A 138 8.66 7.37 29.27
CA ARG A 138 8.75 8.78 28.86
C ARG A 138 10.17 9.08 28.39
N VAL A 139 10.34 9.40 27.11
CA VAL A 139 11.54 10.06 26.61
C VAL A 139 11.47 11.52 27.06
N GLN A 140 12.27 11.86 28.06
CA GLN A 140 12.41 13.22 28.56
C GLN A 140 13.48 13.92 27.71
N CYS A 141 13.07 14.77 26.77
CA CYS A 141 14.01 15.65 26.07
C CYS A 141 14.44 16.77 27.03
N HIS A 142 15.72 16.79 27.40
CA HIS A 142 16.33 17.91 28.12
C HIS A 142 16.53 19.10 27.17
N PRO A 143 16.19 20.34 27.56
CA PRO A 143 16.55 21.53 26.82
C PRO A 143 17.98 21.96 27.21
N GLU A 144 18.94 21.79 26.30
CA GLU A 144 20.23 22.46 26.43
C GLU A 144 20.06 23.96 26.15
N ARG A 145 20.59 24.75 27.08
CA ARG A 145 20.58 26.21 27.10
C ARG A 145 21.50 26.76 26.00
N TYR A 146 20.95 27.55 25.08
CA TYR A 146 21.75 28.52 24.32
C TYR A 146 21.70 29.87 25.05
N GLN A 147 22.84 30.31 25.58
CA GLN A 147 23.04 31.68 26.06
C GLN A 147 23.32 32.59 24.86
N PHE A 148 22.57 33.68 24.76
CA PHE A 148 22.92 34.84 23.94
C PHE A 148 24.06 35.61 24.62
N GLY A 149 25.11 35.93 23.86
CA GLY A 149 26.14 36.89 24.22
C GLY A 149 26.38 37.83 23.03
N GLU A 150 26.18 39.13 23.23
CA GLU A 150 26.49 40.19 22.27
C GLU A 150 27.95 40.67 22.38
N PHE A 151 28.39 41.32 21.28
CA PHE A 151 29.56 42.17 21.06
C PHE A 151 30.95 41.52 20.95
N ALA A 152 31.54 41.55 19.74
CA ALA A 152 32.44 42.65 19.32
C ALA A 152 33.12 42.35 17.97
N THR A 153 33.24 43.39 17.15
CA THR A 153 33.99 43.44 15.89
C THR A 153 35.47 43.17 16.11
N THR A 154 36.02 42.10 15.53
CA THR A 154 37.38 42.06 14.97
C THR A 154 37.54 40.81 14.11
N THR A 155 38.10 40.98 12.93
CA THR A 155 38.41 39.92 11.96
C THR A 155 39.66 39.16 12.41
N PRO A 156 39.61 37.81 12.45
CA PRO A 156 40.79 37.06 12.04
C PRO A 156 40.43 35.98 11.02
N SER A 157 41.26 35.90 9.99
CA SER A 157 41.32 34.81 9.02
C SER A 157 41.60 33.48 9.72
N LEU A 158 40.64 32.56 9.65
CA LEU A 158 40.79 31.17 10.10
C LEU A 158 40.66 30.26 8.88
N THR A 159 41.80 29.67 8.50
CA THR A 159 41.89 28.55 7.55
C THR A 159 41.17 27.35 8.15
N LEU A 160 39.96 27.06 7.66
CA LEU A 160 39.21 25.84 7.99
C LEU A 160 39.82 24.66 7.22
N SER A 161 40.32 23.66 7.96
CA SER A 161 40.52 22.32 7.41
C SER A 161 39.15 21.71 7.09
N PRO A 162 39.03 20.87 6.05
CA PRO A 162 37.77 20.26 5.70
C PRO A 162 37.45 19.16 6.72
N LYS A 163 36.74 19.52 7.80
CA LYS A 163 35.93 18.54 8.52
C LYS A 163 34.86 18.08 7.54
N LYS A 164 34.99 16.84 7.08
CA LYS A 164 33.93 16.08 6.41
C LYS A 164 32.65 16.18 7.25
N PHE A 165 31.79 17.13 6.90
CA PHE A 165 30.37 17.04 7.20
C PHE A 165 29.84 15.93 6.30
N LEU A 166 29.74 14.71 6.85
CA LEU A 166 28.88 13.69 6.26
C LEU A 166 27.45 14.21 6.42
N PHE A 167 26.94 14.88 5.40
CA PHE A 167 25.51 14.94 5.19
C PHE A 167 25.08 13.50 4.90
N LEU A 168 24.61 12.79 5.93
CA LEU A 168 23.66 11.69 5.74
C LEU A 168 22.39 12.36 5.23
N SER A 169 22.33 12.65 3.93
CA SER A 169 21.08 12.94 3.27
C SER A 169 20.20 11.71 3.46
N LYS A 170 19.28 11.76 4.43
CA LYS A 170 18.14 10.85 4.46
C LYS A 170 17.46 11.04 3.11
N MET A 171 17.67 10.11 2.19
CA MET A 171 16.91 10.11 0.95
C MET A 171 15.44 10.02 1.35
N PRO A 172 14.53 10.78 0.70
CA PRO A 172 13.11 10.50 0.82
C PRO A 172 12.86 9.12 0.21
N GLY A 173 12.81 8.09 1.05
CA GLY A 173 12.72 6.69 0.60
C GLY A 173 12.85 5.69 1.74
N TYR A 174 12.71 4.41 1.40
CA TYR A 174 12.74 3.27 2.33
C TYR A 174 13.90 3.33 3.34
N ASP A 175 13.58 3.40 4.64
CA ASP A 175 14.57 3.44 5.72
C ASP A 175 14.96 2.02 6.12
N ILE A 176 15.96 1.44 5.45
CA ILE A 176 16.42 0.07 5.72
C ILE A 176 16.84 -0.12 7.19
N ALA A 177 17.29 0.93 7.88
CA ALA A 177 17.74 0.80 9.26
C ALA A 177 16.56 0.44 10.19
N LYS A 178 15.33 0.81 9.82
CA LYS A 178 14.10 0.38 10.51
C LYS A 178 13.84 -1.12 10.41
N GLU A 179 14.48 -1.84 9.47
CA GLU A 179 14.37 -3.31 9.43
C GLU A 179 15.12 -3.96 10.62
N THR A 180 15.95 -3.22 11.35
CA THR A 180 16.67 -3.77 12.51
C THR A 180 15.69 -4.18 13.61
N GLY A 181 15.61 -5.48 13.89
CA GLY A 181 14.65 -6.02 14.84
C GLY A 181 14.54 -7.54 14.80
N THR A 182 13.62 -8.06 15.60
CA THR A 182 13.21 -9.47 15.53
C THR A 182 11.82 -9.53 14.93
N TRP A 183 11.68 -10.28 13.85
CA TRP A 183 10.47 -10.35 13.06
C TRP A 183 9.94 -11.78 13.07
N ALA A 184 8.63 -11.90 13.05
CA ALA A 184 7.93 -13.16 12.84
C ALA A 184 7.04 -13.00 11.62
N MET A 185 6.82 -14.08 10.89
CA MET A 185 5.88 -14.01 9.77
C MET A 185 4.47 -13.72 10.27
N GLY A 186 3.85 -12.70 9.66
CA GLY A 186 2.46 -12.33 9.94
C GLY A 186 1.47 -13.14 9.10
N LYS A 187 0.39 -12.49 8.65
CA LYS A 187 -0.55 -13.08 7.70
C LYS A 187 0.12 -13.27 6.34
N ALA A 188 0.02 -14.47 5.78
CA ALA A 188 0.46 -14.79 4.42
C ALA A 188 -0.75 -15.08 3.51
N SER A 189 -0.55 -15.06 2.20
CA SER A 189 -1.53 -15.53 1.23
C SER A 189 -1.68 -17.06 1.28
N ASP A 190 -2.84 -17.57 0.87
CA ASP A 190 -3.14 -19.02 0.90
C ASP A 190 -2.17 -19.85 0.05
N ASN A 191 -1.56 -19.23 -0.97
CA ASN A 191 -0.58 -19.86 -1.85
C ASN A 191 0.88 -19.75 -1.36
N TRP A 192 1.15 -19.15 -0.19
CA TRP A 192 2.53 -18.94 0.28
C TRP A 192 3.32 -20.25 0.44
N SER A 193 2.68 -21.32 0.93
CA SER A 193 3.28 -22.65 1.01
C SER A 193 3.76 -23.20 -0.34
N GLN A 194 3.01 -22.92 -1.42
CA GLN A 194 3.39 -23.32 -2.77
C GLN A 194 4.58 -22.49 -3.28
N CYS A 195 4.63 -21.20 -2.91
CA CYS A 195 5.76 -20.32 -3.20
C CYS A 195 7.04 -20.85 -2.55
N LEU A 196 7.00 -21.18 -1.25
CA LEU A 196 8.13 -21.78 -0.53
C LEU A 196 8.63 -23.06 -1.20
N GLN A 197 7.72 -23.97 -1.57
CA GLN A 197 8.09 -25.21 -2.27
C GLN A 197 8.75 -24.96 -3.62
N LYS A 198 8.28 -23.96 -4.39
CA LYS A 198 8.91 -23.55 -5.65
C LYS A 198 10.30 -22.96 -5.47
N MET A 199 10.55 -22.29 -4.35
CA MET A 199 11.88 -21.82 -3.94
C MET A 199 12.76 -22.95 -3.38
N GLY A 200 12.30 -24.21 -3.44
CA GLY A 200 13.07 -25.38 -3.04
C GLY A 200 12.89 -25.80 -1.59
N VAL A 201 11.99 -25.16 -0.82
CA VAL A 201 11.69 -25.57 0.56
C VAL A 201 10.98 -26.93 0.55
N PRO A 202 11.52 -27.96 1.22
CA PRO A 202 10.85 -29.25 1.34
C PRO A 202 9.45 -29.12 1.96
N ALA A 203 8.48 -29.91 1.47
CA ALA A 203 7.08 -29.78 1.89
C ALA A 203 6.87 -29.97 3.41
N ASP A 204 7.66 -30.82 4.04
CA ASP A 204 7.69 -31.08 5.48
C ASP A 204 8.33 -29.95 6.30
N MET A 205 9.09 -29.05 5.66
CA MET A 205 9.71 -27.88 6.29
C MET A 205 8.86 -26.61 6.21
N VAL A 206 7.85 -26.55 5.33
CA VAL A 206 7.03 -25.35 5.09
C VAL A 206 6.39 -24.81 6.37
N GLU A 207 5.83 -25.69 7.21
CA GLU A 207 5.20 -25.27 8.47
C GLU A 207 6.23 -24.70 9.45
N GLN A 208 7.44 -25.27 9.49
CA GLN A 208 8.52 -24.75 10.32
C GLN A 208 8.97 -23.38 9.82
N VAL A 209 9.19 -23.23 8.52
CA VAL A 209 9.59 -21.95 7.89
C VAL A 209 8.58 -20.85 8.18
N THR A 210 7.28 -21.18 8.16
CA THR A 210 6.23 -20.19 8.39
C THR A 210 6.13 -19.71 9.85
N LYS A 211 6.71 -20.46 10.79
CA LYS A 211 6.73 -20.12 12.23
C LYS A 211 8.07 -19.54 12.69
N GLU A 212 9.08 -19.56 11.82
CA GLU A 212 10.43 -19.11 12.15
C GLU A 212 10.43 -17.60 12.44
N LYS A 213 11.30 -17.21 13.37
CA LYS A 213 11.60 -15.81 13.63
C LYS A 213 12.96 -15.48 13.06
N TYR A 214 13.07 -14.34 12.41
CA TYR A 214 14.33 -13.85 11.88
C TYR A 214 14.76 -12.60 12.63
N VAL A 215 16.06 -12.52 12.94
CA VAL A 215 16.69 -11.34 13.54
C VAL A 215 17.44 -10.61 12.45
N ILE A 216 17.09 -9.34 12.23
CA ILE A 216 17.72 -8.47 11.25
C ILE A 216 18.52 -7.39 11.97
N GLU A 217 19.74 -7.16 11.51
CA GLU A 217 20.58 -6.01 11.83
C GLU A 217 20.92 -5.30 10.51
N ALA A 218 20.35 -4.12 10.29
CA ALA A 218 20.52 -3.35 9.07
C ALA A 218 21.22 -2.02 9.36
N SER A 219 22.18 -1.64 8.51
CA SER A 219 22.89 -0.37 8.63
C SER A 219 23.24 0.21 7.27
N VAL A 220 23.36 1.54 7.21
CA VAL A 220 23.75 2.30 6.02
C VAL A 220 25.00 3.12 6.34
N SER A 221 26.00 3.03 5.47
CA SER A 221 27.24 3.80 5.57
C SER A 221 27.59 4.34 4.18
N GLY A 222 27.28 5.62 3.94
CA GLY A 222 27.43 6.23 2.62
C GLY A 222 26.47 5.61 1.60
N ASP A 223 27.00 5.05 0.53
CA ASP A 223 26.26 4.34 -0.53
C ASP A 223 26.16 2.82 -0.30
N SER A 224 26.69 2.34 0.83
CA SER A 224 26.77 0.93 1.18
C SER A 224 25.70 0.57 2.20
N TYR A 225 24.98 -0.51 1.92
CA TYR A 225 23.92 -1.08 2.75
C TYR A 225 24.42 -2.41 3.29
N THR A 226 24.34 -2.61 4.61
CA THR A 226 24.68 -3.88 5.24
C THR A 226 23.42 -4.46 5.86
N TYR A 227 23.10 -5.69 5.46
CA TYR A 227 21.95 -6.44 5.93
C TYR A 227 22.44 -7.76 6.52
N LYS A 228 22.35 -7.89 7.83
CA LYS A 228 22.71 -9.12 8.55
C LYS A 228 21.44 -9.78 9.07
N MET A 229 21.25 -11.04 8.71
CA MET A 229 20.04 -11.80 9.02
C MET A 229 20.41 -13.07 9.76
N THR A 230 19.67 -13.40 10.81
CA THR A 230 19.78 -14.69 11.49
C THR A 230 18.45 -15.44 11.40
N GLU A 231 18.46 -16.60 10.76
CA GLU A 231 17.31 -17.48 10.55
C GLU A 231 17.75 -18.95 10.71
N PHE A 232 16.93 -19.81 11.32
CA PHE A 232 17.27 -21.21 11.59
C PHE A 232 18.62 -21.41 12.31
N GLY A 233 19.03 -20.43 13.12
CA GLY A 233 20.32 -20.43 13.81
C GLY A 233 21.54 -20.15 12.91
N VAL A 234 21.35 -19.83 11.64
CA VAL A 234 22.40 -19.42 10.71
C VAL A 234 22.37 -17.90 10.56
N THR A 235 23.52 -17.25 10.76
CA THR A 235 23.67 -15.81 10.54
C THR A 235 24.41 -15.56 9.23
N THR A 236 23.78 -14.80 8.33
CA THR A 236 24.41 -14.29 7.11
C THR A 236 24.55 -12.77 7.18
N GLN A 237 25.54 -12.22 6.49
CA GLN A 237 25.76 -10.78 6.38
C GLN A 237 26.08 -10.42 4.94
N ASN A 238 25.24 -9.57 4.36
CA ASN A 238 25.35 -9.12 2.98
C ASN A 238 25.62 -7.62 2.96
N THR A 239 26.44 -7.19 2.00
CA THR A 239 26.75 -5.76 1.78
C THR A 239 26.57 -5.43 0.31
N PHE A 240 25.74 -4.43 0.01
CA PHE A 240 25.36 -4.09 -1.35
C PHE A 240 25.27 -2.58 -1.57
N LYS A 241 25.18 -2.19 -2.85
CA LYS A 241 24.86 -0.83 -3.30
C LYS A 241 23.59 -0.88 -4.15
N LEU A 242 22.74 0.12 -4.02
CA LEU A 242 21.52 0.18 -4.82
C LEU A 242 21.83 0.28 -6.32
N GLY A 243 21.08 -0.46 -7.14
CA GLY A 243 21.22 -0.54 -8.59
C GLY A 243 22.46 -1.30 -9.07
N VAL A 244 23.24 -1.89 -8.16
CA VAL A 244 24.43 -2.67 -8.49
C VAL A 244 24.18 -4.13 -8.15
N GLU A 245 24.44 -5.02 -9.10
CA GLU A 245 24.36 -6.46 -8.88
C GLU A 245 25.42 -6.90 -7.86
N CYS A 246 25.04 -7.74 -6.90
CA CYS A 246 25.92 -8.33 -5.91
C CYS A 246 25.57 -9.80 -5.64
N ASP A 247 26.47 -10.49 -4.94
CA ASP A 247 26.20 -11.80 -4.37
C ASP A 247 25.55 -11.62 -2.98
N GLU A 248 24.37 -12.22 -2.78
CA GLU A 248 23.67 -12.29 -1.50
C GLU A 248 23.63 -13.73 -1.02
N THR A 249 24.00 -13.96 0.25
CA THR A 249 23.94 -15.27 0.90
C THR A 249 22.80 -15.31 1.92
N ASP A 250 21.94 -16.32 1.80
CA ASP A 250 20.86 -16.62 2.74
C ASP A 250 20.95 -18.10 3.19
N SER A 251 19.92 -18.63 3.88
CA SER A 251 19.89 -20.04 4.30
C SER A 251 19.77 -21.04 3.14
N SER A 252 19.41 -20.59 1.94
CA SER A 252 19.24 -21.43 0.74
C SER A 252 20.51 -21.49 -0.13
N GLY A 253 21.39 -20.49 -0.03
CA GLY A 253 22.63 -20.44 -0.79
C GLY A 253 23.11 -19.02 -1.06
N THR A 254 23.99 -18.89 -2.06
CA THR A 254 24.47 -17.60 -2.56
C THR A 254 23.91 -17.34 -3.95
N HIS A 255 23.27 -16.18 -4.14
CA HIS A 255 22.54 -15.82 -5.35
C HIS A 255 22.94 -14.44 -5.84
N LYS A 256 22.84 -14.21 -7.16
CA LYS A 256 22.94 -12.86 -7.71
C LYS A 256 21.67 -12.08 -7.42
N VAL A 257 21.81 -10.84 -6.96
CA VAL A 257 20.69 -9.95 -6.68
C VAL A 257 21.03 -8.52 -7.03
N THR A 258 20.03 -7.76 -7.48
CA THR A 258 20.09 -6.30 -7.57
C THR A 258 19.01 -5.70 -6.69
N HIS A 259 19.40 -4.81 -5.77
CA HIS A 259 18.46 -4.07 -4.92
C HIS A 259 18.25 -2.67 -5.49
N THR A 260 16.99 -2.24 -5.65
CA THR A 260 16.62 -0.87 -6.00
C THR A 260 15.62 -0.33 -4.98
N VAL A 261 15.43 0.99 -4.96
CA VAL A 261 14.41 1.65 -4.15
C VAL A 261 13.44 2.37 -5.09
N GLU A 262 12.16 2.07 -4.96
CA GLU A 262 11.04 2.67 -5.67
C GLU A 262 10.13 3.34 -4.64
N GLY A 263 10.30 4.66 -4.43
CA GLY A 263 9.57 5.37 -3.37
C GLY A 263 9.92 4.85 -1.97
N ASP A 264 8.91 4.34 -1.26
CA ASP A 264 9.03 3.74 0.07
C ASP A 264 9.18 2.21 0.02
N THR A 265 9.51 1.64 -1.15
CA THR A 265 9.63 0.20 -1.34
C THR A 265 11.06 -0.17 -1.76
N ILE A 266 11.66 -1.15 -1.07
CA ILE A 266 12.87 -1.83 -1.57
C ILE A 266 12.47 -2.98 -2.47
N VAL A 267 13.10 -3.08 -3.63
CA VAL A 267 12.87 -4.13 -4.62
C VAL A 267 14.14 -4.93 -4.79
N SER A 268 14.11 -6.23 -4.49
CA SER A 268 15.22 -7.15 -4.72
C SER A 268 14.89 -8.04 -5.91
N THR A 269 15.73 -8.02 -6.94
CA THR A 269 15.53 -8.81 -8.16
C THR A 269 16.64 -9.85 -8.30
N TYR A 270 16.24 -11.11 -8.35
CA TYR A 270 17.10 -12.29 -8.48
C TYR A 270 16.86 -12.89 -9.88
N PRO A 271 17.83 -12.77 -10.81
CA PRO A 271 17.67 -13.30 -12.16
C PRO A 271 17.71 -14.83 -12.22
N ASP A 272 18.34 -15.47 -11.24
CA ASP A 272 18.44 -16.93 -11.10
C ASP A 272 18.60 -17.30 -9.62
N TYR A 273 17.48 -17.58 -8.95
CA TYR A 273 17.44 -17.85 -7.51
C TYR A 273 17.73 -19.31 -7.15
N ASP A 274 17.52 -20.27 -8.06
CA ASP A 274 17.72 -21.70 -7.77
C ASP A 274 18.90 -22.33 -8.54
N GLY A 275 19.64 -21.50 -9.29
CA GLY A 275 20.70 -21.94 -10.21
C GLY A 275 20.18 -22.69 -11.43
N LYS A 276 18.86 -22.68 -11.68
CA LYS A 276 18.19 -23.36 -12.80
C LYS A 276 17.35 -22.37 -13.62
N GLY A 277 17.52 -21.07 -13.41
CA GLY A 277 16.82 -20.00 -14.10
C GLY A 277 15.53 -19.54 -13.43
N LEU A 278 15.27 -19.90 -12.16
CA LEU A 278 14.12 -19.39 -11.44
C LEU A 278 14.28 -17.90 -11.16
N LYS A 279 13.58 -17.05 -11.91
CA LYS A 279 13.50 -15.62 -11.60
C LYS A 279 12.69 -15.40 -10.33
N PHE A 280 13.16 -14.51 -9.48
CA PHE A 280 12.49 -14.16 -8.24
C PHE A 280 12.59 -12.67 -8.00
N GLN A 281 11.52 -12.06 -7.51
CA GLN A 281 11.54 -10.66 -7.09
C GLN A 281 10.79 -10.51 -5.77
N THR A 282 11.36 -9.74 -4.86
CA THR A 282 10.71 -9.29 -3.63
C THR A 282 10.51 -7.79 -3.67
N ARG A 283 9.38 -7.33 -3.14
CA ARG A 283 9.08 -5.92 -2.90
C ARG A 283 8.69 -5.77 -1.44
N ARG A 284 9.41 -4.95 -0.69
CA ARG A 284 9.16 -4.76 0.75
C ARG A 284 8.95 -3.28 1.07
N HIS A 285 7.91 -2.98 1.82
CA HIS A 285 7.63 -1.65 2.34
C HIS A 285 7.11 -1.76 3.78
N PHE A 286 7.25 -0.68 4.55
CA PHE A 286 6.68 -0.61 5.89
C PHE A 286 5.20 -0.22 5.78
N LEU A 287 4.32 -0.98 6.43
CA LEU A 287 2.94 -0.54 6.67
C LEU A 287 2.87 0.36 7.91
N ASP A 288 3.71 0.05 8.90
CA ASP A 288 3.94 0.81 10.12
C ASP A 288 5.32 0.46 10.70
N ASP A 289 5.68 1.04 11.85
CA ASP A 289 7.00 0.82 12.49
C ASP A 289 7.26 -0.63 12.92
N ASN A 290 6.24 -1.49 12.98
CA ASN A 290 6.34 -2.89 13.43
C ASN A 290 5.80 -3.88 12.40
N THR A 291 5.52 -3.44 11.17
CA THR A 291 4.96 -4.30 10.13
C THR A 291 5.63 -4.01 8.79
N ILE A 292 6.35 -5.01 8.28
CA ILE A 292 6.87 -5.02 6.91
C ILE A 292 5.94 -5.88 6.06
N HIS A 293 5.47 -5.33 4.95
CA HIS A 293 4.72 -6.07 3.95
C HIS A 293 5.64 -6.45 2.78
N SER A 294 5.72 -7.74 2.51
CA SER A 294 6.55 -8.32 1.45
C SER A 294 5.69 -8.93 0.37
N HIS A 295 5.85 -8.48 -0.86
CA HIS A 295 5.23 -9.07 -2.05
C HIS A 295 6.27 -9.86 -2.85
N PHE A 296 5.94 -11.09 -3.20
CA PHE A 296 6.84 -12.03 -3.87
C PHE A 296 6.33 -12.33 -5.28
N LYS A 297 7.24 -12.30 -6.25
CA LYS A 297 6.99 -12.73 -7.63
C LYS A 297 7.96 -13.85 -7.99
N ILE A 298 7.42 -15.02 -8.34
CA ILE A 298 8.20 -16.24 -8.63
C ILE A 298 7.98 -16.67 -10.09
N GLY A 299 9.07 -16.83 -10.83
CA GLY A 299 9.11 -17.22 -12.24
C GLY A 299 8.69 -16.13 -13.22
N ASP A 300 8.66 -16.50 -14.51
CA ASP A 300 8.10 -15.70 -15.62
C ASP A 300 6.56 -15.66 -15.59
N LEU A 301 5.93 -15.65 -14.41
CA LEU A 301 4.59 -15.11 -14.35
C LEU A 301 4.74 -13.62 -14.71
N GLU A 302 4.65 -13.33 -16.01
CA GLU A 302 4.19 -12.06 -16.55
C GLU A 302 2.76 -11.86 -16.04
N GLY A 303 2.61 -11.73 -14.72
CA GLY A 303 1.52 -11.02 -14.13
C GLY A 303 1.55 -9.67 -14.80
N VAL A 304 0.44 -9.38 -15.49
CA VAL A 304 0.00 -8.04 -15.89
C VAL A 304 0.66 -7.02 -14.96
N PRO A 305 1.54 -6.14 -15.45
CA PRO A 305 2.24 -5.16 -14.63
C PRO A 305 1.25 -4.44 -13.71
N ALA A 306 1.66 -4.05 -12.50
CA ALA A 306 0.76 -3.39 -11.55
C ALA A 306 0.06 -2.16 -12.18
N GLU A 307 0.79 -1.39 -12.99
CA GLU A 307 0.26 -0.27 -13.78
C GLU A 307 -0.84 -0.70 -14.76
N MET A 308 -0.72 -1.89 -15.34
CA MET A 308 -1.72 -2.46 -16.22
C MET A 308 -2.94 -2.93 -15.43
N TRP A 309 -2.81 -3.40 -14.19
CA TRP A 309 -3.97 -3.66 -13.32
C TRP A 309 -4.76 -2.40 -13.01
N ASP A 310 -4.08 -1.30 -12.72
CA ASP A 310 -4.76 -0.03 -12.45
C ASP A 310 -5.43 0.51 -13.72
N GLN A 311 -4.81 0.36 -14.89
CA GLN A 311 -5.46 0.61 -16.16
C GLN A 311 -6.68 -0.30 -16.38
N LEU A 312 -6.59 -1.60 -16.13
CA LEU A 312 -7.71 -2.54 -16.33
C LEU A 312 -8.89 -2.22 -15.39
N LYS A 313 -8.62 -1.78 -14.15
CA LYS A 313 -9.64 -1.33 -13.19
C LYS A 313 -10.32 -0.03 -13.60
N ALA A 314 -9.56 0.92 -14.17
CA ALA A 314 -10.07 2.23 -14.57
C ALA A 314 -10.69 2.24 -15.98
N THR A 315 -10.40 1.24 -16.79
CA THR A 315 -10.92 1.14 -18.16
C THR A 315 -12.35 0.65 -18.12
N GLU A 316 -13.25 1.34 -18.82
CA GLU A 316 -14.59 0.83 -19.11
C GLU A 316 -14.52 -0.23 -20.20
N TRP A 317 -15.28 -1.32 -20.04
CA TRP A 317 -15.30 -2.45 -20.97
C TRP A 317 -16.67 -2.53 -21.61
N PRO A 318 -16.87 -1.96 -22.83
CA PRO A 318 -18.12 -2.12 -23.55
C PRO A 318 -18.26 -3.60 -23.93
N ILE A 319 -19.09 -4.32 -23.19
CA ILE A 319 -19.39 -5.73 -23.45
C ILE A 319 -20.81 -5.80 -24.00
N ASN A 320 -20.93 -6.13 -25.28
CA ASN A 320 -22.20 -6.38 -25.94
C ASN A 320 -22.35 -7.88 -26.18
N SER A 321 -23.16 -8.54 -25.36
CA SER A 321 -23.44 -9.97 -25.51
C SER A 321 -24.89 -10.20 -25.89
N SER A 322 -25.13 -11.15 -26.80
CA SER A 322 -26.46 -11.56 -27.22
C SER A 322 -26.52 -13.08 -27.36
N LEU A 323 -27.70 -13.64 -27.12
CA LEU A 323 -27.99 -15.06 -27.29
C LEU A 323 -29.11 -15.20 -28.33
N SER A 324 -28.84 -15.91 -29.42
CA SER A 324 -29.83 -16.24 -30.45
C SER A 324 -29.91 -17.74 -30.61
N GLY A 325 -31.02 -18.34 -30.16
CA GLY A 325 -31.11 -19.79 -30.03
C GLY A 325 -30.07 -20.31 -29.03
N ASN A 326 -29.21 -21.21 -29.48
CA ASN A 326 -28.09 -21.75 -28.70
C ASN A 326 -26.74 -21.08 -29.03
N VAL A 327 -26.73 -19.98 -29.79
CA VAL A 327 -25.50 -19.30 -30.19
C VAL A 327 -25.36 -18.00 -29.41
N MET A 328 -24.36 -17.94 -28.54
CA MET A 328 -23.95 -16.74 -27.82
C MET A 328 -22.93 -15.97 -28.68
N THR A 329 -23.20 -14.69 -28.92
CA THR A 329 -22.23 -13.76 -29.49
C THR A 329 -21.81 -12.78 -28.41
N SER A 330 -20.50 -12.60 -28.21
CA SER A 330 -19.96 -11.63 -27.27
C SER A 330 -18.99 -10.72 -28.00
N LYS A 331 -19.23 -9.41 -27.96
CA LYS A 331 -18.35 -8.39 -28.49
C LYS A 331 -17.78 -7.57 -27.33
N VAL A 332 -16.47 -7.44 -27.31
CA VAL A 332 -15.74 -6.64 -26.31
C VAL A 332 -14.86 -5.65 -27.06
N ASP A 333 -15.02 -4.37 -26.74
CA ASP A 333 -14.10 -3.34 -27.19
C ASP A 333 -13.03 -3.12 -26.11
N PHE A 334 -11.76 -3.35 -26.46
CA PHE A 334 -10.65 -3.22 -25.53
C PHE A 334 -9.47 -2.54 -26.21
N GLN A 335 -9.01 -1.41 -25.65
CA GLN A 335 -7.87 -0.63 -26.17
C GLN A 335 -7.97 -0.31 -27.67
N GLY A 336 -9.15 0.09 -28.14
CA GLY A 336 -9.39 0.42 -29.55
C GLY A 336 -9.46 -0.79 -30.49
N LYS A 337 -9.52 -2.02 -29.96
CA LYS A 337 -9.74 -3.25 -30.71
C LYS A 337 -11.09 -3.85 -30.34
N THR A 338 -11.89 -4.17 -31.35
CA THR A 338 -13.13 -4.95 -31.18
C THR A 338 -12.81 -6.44 -31.32
N ILE A 339 -13.15 -7.22 -30.31
CA ILE A 339 -13.05 -8.67 -30.31
C ILE A 339 -14.46 -9.23 -30.32
N GLU A 340 -14.79 -10.03 -31.34
CA GLU A 340 -16.08 -10.71 -31.46
C GLU A 340 -15.87 -12.22 -31.36
N ASN A 341 -16.52 -12.83 -30.37
CA ASN A 341 -16.51 -14.27 -30.17
C ASN A 341 -17.92 -14.85 -30.37
N LYS A 342 -18.01 -16.03 -30.98
CA LYS A 342 -19.26 -16.77 -31.16
C LYS A 342 -19.11 -18.17 -30.60
N PHE A 343 -20.04 -18.55 -29.73
CA PHE A 343 -20.03 -19.84 -29.05
C PHE A 343 -21.37 -20.52 -29.17
N THR A 344 -21.36 -21.83 -29.44
CA THR A 344 -22.56 -22.66 -29.35
C THR A 344 -22.62 -23.25 -27.93
N MET A 345 -23.72 -23.00 -27.22
CA MET A 345 -23.89 -23.46 -25.84
C MET A 345 -23.77 -24.99 -25.74
N GLY A 346 -23.02 -25.47 -24.76
CA GLY A 346 -22.71 -26.88 -24.54
C GLY A 346 -21.65 -27.48 -25.46
N GLN A 347 -21.05 -26.68 -26.37
CA GLN A 347 -19.99 -27.13 -27.26
C GLN A 347 -18.68 -26.39 -26.95
N GLU A 348 -17.56 -27.10 -27.09
CA GLU A 348 -16.23 -26.48 -27.02
C GLU A 348 -16.04 -25.59 -28.25
N GLY A 349 -15.70 -24.33 -28.01
CA GLY A 349 -15.30 -23.36 -29.03
C GLY A 349 -13.93 -22.75 -28.73
N GLU A 350 -13.45 -21.91 -29.64
CA GLU A 350 -12.23 -21.11 -29.44
C GLU A 350 -12.63 -19.63 -29.26
N GLY A 351 -12.29 -19.06 -28.11
CA GLY A 351 -12.49 -17.65 -27.80
C GLY A 351 -11.16 -16.90 -27.85
N THR A 352 -11.17 -15.66 -28.32
CA THR A 352 -10.04 -14.73 -28.23
C THR A 352 -10.27 -13.82 -27.02
N ASP A 353 -9.29 -13.78 -26.13
CA ASP A 353 -9.31 -12.90 -24.95
C ASP A 353 -8.91 -11.45 -25.31
N PRO A 354 -9.09 -10.49 -24.39
CA PRO A 354 -8.72 -9.09 -24.60
C PRO A 354 -7.24 -8.84 -24.97
N MET A 355 -6.36 -9.81 -24.66
CA MET A 355 -4.94 -9.77 -24.98
C MET A 355 -4.64 -10.40 -26.35
N GLY A 356 -5.67 -10.85 -27.09
CA GLY A 356 -5.53 -11.54 -28.36
C GLY A 356 -5.17 -13.01 -28.24
N THR A 357 -5.15 -13.57 -27.03
CA THR A 357 -4.84 -14.98 -26.80
C THR A 357 -6.07 -15.83 -27.07
N LYS A 358 -5.90 -16.84 -27.93
CA LYS A 358 -6.94 -17.81 -28.24
C LYS A 358 -6.95 -18.94 -27.21
N ARG A 359 -8.12 -19.25 -26.65
CA ARG A 359 -8.33 -20.33 -25.68
C ARG A 359 -9.55 -21.14 -26.01
N LYS A 360 -9.46 -22.45 -25.77
CA LYS A 360 -10.64 -23.33 -25.79
C LYS A 360 -11.55 -23.02 -24.60
N VAL A 361 -12.84 -22.93 -24.85
CA VAL A 361 -13.84 -22.64 -23.83
C VAL A 361 -15.17 -23.29 -24.17
N THR A 362 -15.85 -23.81 -23.17
CA THR A 362 -17.23 -24.29 -23.26
C THR A 362 -18.13 -23.40 -22.41
N TYR A 363 -19.21 -22.90 -23.00
CA TYR A 363 -20.24 -22.14 -22.28
C TYR A 363 -21.49 -22.99 -22.06
N THR A 364 -22.00 -23.02 -20.83
CA THR A 364 -23.23 -23.73 -20.45
C THR A 364 -24.15 -22.82 -19.64
N MET A 365 -25.46 -23.09 -19.69
CA MET A 365 -26.41 -22.53 -18.73
C MET A 365 -26.64 -23.55 -17.63
N GLU A 366 -26.40 -23.17 -16.38
CA GLU A 366 -26.61 -23.99 -15.19
C GLU A 366 -27.58 -23.26 -14.25
N GLY A 367 -28.86 -23.55 -14.43
CA GLY A 367 -29.94 -22.73 -13.85
C GLY A 367 -29.87 -21.32 -14.41
N ASP A 368 -29.79 -20.33 -13.52
CA ASP A 368 -29.69 -18.91 -13.87
C ASP A 368 -28.23 -18.43 -14.11
N ASN A 369 -27.26 -19.35 -14.05
CA ASN A 369 -25.85 -19.03 -14.23
C ASN A 369 -25.38 -19.30 -15.66
N LEU A 370 -24.63 -18.35 -16.23
CA LEU A 370 -23.77 -18.60 -17.37
C LEU A 370 -22.41 -19.10 -16.88
N VAL A 371 -22.11 -20.37 -17.15
CA VAL A 371 -20.85 -21.02 -16.77
C VAL A 371 -19.94 -21.10 -17.98
N SER A 372 -18.67 -20.76 -17.79
CA SER A 372 -17.61 -20.93 -18.79
C SER A 372 -16.48 -21.79 -18.22
N VAL A 373 -16.09 -22.82 -18.95
CA VAL A 373 -15.01 -23.75 -18.56
C VAL A 373 -13.88 -23.66 -19.57
N TYR A 374 -12.68 -23.31 -19.09
CA TYR A 374 -11.44 -23.30 -19.83
C TYR A 374 -10.60 -24.51 -19.38
N PRO A 375 -10.56 -25.62 -20.13
CA PRO A 375 -9.89 -26.84 -19.68
C PRO A 375 -8.36 -26.72 -19.62
N ASN A 376 -7.79 -25.72 -20.30
CA ASN A 376 -6.36 -25.45 -20.35
C ASN A 376 -6.11 -23.95 -20.54
N HIS A 377 -6.41 -23.16 -19.51
CA HIS A 377 -6.37 -21.70 -19.54
C HIS A 377 -4.95 -21.15 -19.80
N ASP A 378 -3.92 -21.79 -19.24
CA ASP A 378 -2.53 -21.33 -19.29
C ASP A 378 -1.65 -22.08 -20.30
N GLY A 379 -2.24 -23.02 -21.07
CA GLY A 379 -1.51 -23.90 -21.97
C GLY A 379 -0.76 -25.05 -21.27
N LYS A 380 -0.75 -25.11 -19.94
CA LYS A 380 -0.02 -26.09 -19.11
C LYS A 380 -0.93 -27.01 -18.29
N GLY A 381 -2.23 -26.96 -18.52
CA GLY A 381 -3.24 -27.82 -17.89
C GLY A 381 -4.05 -27.16 -16.78
N LEU A 382 -3.90 -25.85 -16.54
CA LEU A 382 -4.73 -25.15 -15.55
C LEU A 382 -6.17 -25.06 -16.05
N SER A 383 -7.10 -25.75 -15.38
CA SER A 383 -8.54 -25.57 -15.63
C SER A 383 -9.07 -24.35 -14.89
N VAL A 384 -9.87 -23.53 -15.58
CA VAL A 384 -10.58 -22.38 -14.99
C VAL A 384 -12.08 -22.51 -15.24
N HIS A 385 -12.85 -22.41 -14.17
CA HIS A 385 -14.31 -22.43 -14.17
C HIS A 385 -14.81 -21.07 -13.71
N THR A 386 -15.64 -20.40 -14.50
CA THR A 386 -16.24 -19.12 -14.12
C THR A 386 -17.75 -19.20 -14.24
N SER A 387 -18.46 -18.85 -13.17
CA SER A 387 -19.92 -18.74 -13.13
C SER A 387 -20.33 -17.28 -13.03
N ARG A 388 -21.36 -16.88 -13.78
CA ARG A 388 -21.87 -15.50 -13.83
C ARG A 388 -23.39 -15.52 -13.69
N HIS A 389 -23.94 -14.72 -12.79
CA HIS A 389 -25.38 -14.48 -12.71
C HIS A 389 -25.66 -13.01 -12.39
N PHE A 390 -26.84 -12.54 -12.81
CA PHE A 390 -27.34 -11.23 -12.41
C PHE A 390 -27.79 -11.28 -10.95
N VAL A 391 -27.33 -10.30 -10.17
CA VAL A 391 -27.82 -10.04 -8.80
C VAL A 391 -28.97 -9.05 -8.85
N ASP A 392 -28.89 -8.10 -9.78
CA ASP A 392 -29.92 -7.13 -10.14
C ASP A 392 -29.75 -6.72 -11.61
N ASP A 393 -30.60 -5.81 -12.09
CA ASP A 393 -30.62 -5.38 -13.50
C ASP A 393 -29.29 -4.84 -14.02
N ASN A 394 -28.42 -4.34 -13.12
CA ASN A 394 -27.17 -3.67 -13.49
C ASN A 394 -25.93 -4.32 -12.87
N THR A 395 -26.07 -5.47 -12.20
CA THR A 395 -24.95 -6.06 -11.45
C THR A 395 -24.85 -7.56 -11.69
N ILE A 396 -23.66 -8.00 -12.10
CA ILE A 396 -23.31 -9.41 -12.30
C ILE A 396 -22.36 -9.85 -11.19
N HIS A 397 -22.71 -10.92 -10.49
CA HIS A 397 -21.78 -11.62 -9.60
C HIS A 397 -21.03 -12.69 -10.39
N VAL A 398 -19.71 -12.67 -10.29
CA VAL A 398 -18.81 -13.58 -10.98
C VAL A 398 -18.04 -14.38 -9.95
N THR A 399 -18.16 -15.70 -9.96
CA THR A 399 -17.25 -16.59 -9.22
C THR A 399 -16.29 -17.25 -10.19
N SER A 400 -15.03 -17.41 -9.80
CA SER A 400 -14.00 -18.08 -10.59
C SER A 400 -13.23 -19.06 -9.73
N LYS A 401 -13.04 -20.27 -10.25
CA LYS A 401 -12.19 -21.30 -9.68
C LYS A 401 -11.09 -21.66 -10.68
N ALA A 402 -9.84 -21.48 -10.29
CA ALA A 402 -8.65 -21.81 -11.08
C ALA A 402 -7.83 -22.86 -10.33
N GLY A 403 -7.90 -24.12 -10.77
CA GLY A 403 -7.37 -25.25 -9.98
C GLY A 403 -8.00 -25.32 -8.60
N ASP A 404 -7.18 -25.24 -7.55
CA ASP A 404 -7.60 -25.27 -6.15
C ASP A 404 -7.92 -23.89 -5.56
N VAL A 405 -7.77 -22.82 -6.34
CA VAL A 405 -8.01 -21.44 -5.89
C VAL A 405 -9.39 -20.97 -6.34
N GLU A 406 -10.14 -20.33 -5.45
CA GLU A 406 -11.45 -19.75 -5.74
C GLU A 406 -11.48 -18.25 -5.38
N GLY A 407 -12.20 -17.46 -6.15
CA GLY A 407 -12.40 -16.04 -5.93
C GLY A 407 -13.70 -15.54 -6.55
N TRP A 408 -14.09 -14.32 -6.22
CA TRP A 408 -15.30 -13.70 -6.76
C TRP A 408 -15.11 -12.20 -7.01
N ALA A 409 -15.95 -11.64 -7.87
CA ALA A 409 -16.01 -10.22 -8.18
C ALA A 409 -17.45 -9.80 -8.50
N MET A 410 -17.75 -8.52 -8.28
CA MET A 410 -19.00 -7.88 -8.72
C MET A 410 -18.70 -6.94 -9.87
N ILE A 411 -19.44 -7.07 -10.97
CA ILE A 411 -19.32 -6.22 -12.14
C ILE A 411 -20.60 -5.42 -12.25
N LYS A 412 -20.48 -4.09 -12.15
CA LYS A 412 -21.60 -3.17 -12.25
C LYS A 412 -21.60 -2.49 -13.63
N GLN A 413 -22.77 -2.41 -14.25
CA GLN A 413 -22.97 -1.62 -15.45
C GLN A 413 -22.90 -0.13 -15.10
N CYS A 414 -22.00 0.59 -15.77
CA CYS A 414 -21.80 2.03 -15.63
C CYS A 414 -22.73 2.82 -16.57
#